data_AF-A0A943YRJ9-F1
#
_entry.id   AF-A0A943YRJ9-F1
#
_cell.length_a   1.000
_cell.length_b   1.000
_cell.length_c   1.000
_cell.angle_alpha   90.00
_cell.angle_beta   90.00
_cell.angle_gamma   90.00
#
_symmetry.space_group_name_H-M   'P 1'
#
loop_
_entity.id
_entity.type
_entity.pdbx_description
1 polymer ?
#
loop_
_entity_poly.entity_id
_entity_poly.type
_entity_poly.pdbx_seq_one_letter_code
_entity_poly.pdbx_strand_id
1 'polypeptide(L)' 'MQIGTVRETFFFNQTRSLCSVTTSPVSDFLIDGKYTFEVGGKKKRQRQLQSIENGYVVKDDIETGYGNIIPLWMFGMLY' A
#
# COMPACT_ATOMS: atom_id res chain seq x y z
N MET A 1 -4.00 18.23 -8.57
CA MET A 1 -3.36 16.91 -8.33
C MET A 1 -4.33 16.08 -7.49
N GLN A 2 -4.64 14.84 -7.89
CA GLN A 2 -5.57 14.02 -7.12
C GLN A 2 -4.85 13.43 -5.91
N ILE A 3 -5.41 13.59 -4.71
CA ILE A 3 -4.81 13.12 -3.44
C ILE A 3 -4.48 11.62 -3.48
N GLY A 4 -5.25 10.80 -4.21
CA GLY A 4 -4.95 9.38 -4.42
C GLY A 4 -3.59 9.17 -5.09
N THR A 5 -3.36 9.85 -6.21
CA THR A 5 -2.09 9.78 -6.97
C THR A 5 -0.89 10.19 -6.13
N VAL A 6 -1.04 11.18 -5.23
CA VAL A 6 0.05 11.59 -4.34
C VAL A 6 0.45 10.48 -3.37
N ARG A 7 -0.53 9.79 -2.77
CA ARG A 7 -0.30 8.67 -1.84
C ARG A 7 0.37 7.49 -2.53
N GLU A 8 -0.12 7.14 -3.71
CA GLU A 8 0.44 6.06 -4.53
C GLU A 8 1.87 6.40 -4.95
N THR A 9 2.12 7.63 -5.40
CA THR A 9 3.46 8.10 -5.79
C THR A 9 4.42 8.09 -4.60
N PHE A 10 3.97 8.54 -3.43
CA PHE A 10 4.76 8.47 -2.19
C PHE A 10 5.14 7.03 -1.86
N PHE A 11 4.15 6.12 -1.80
CA PHE A 11 4.40 4.72 -1.52
C PHE A 11 5.39 4.11 -2.50
N PHE A 12 5.17 4.31 -3.80
CA PHE A 12 6.07 3.82 -4.86
C PHE A 12 7.51 4.34 -4.69
N ASN A 13 7.68 5.63 -4.41
CA ASN A 13 8.99 6.22 -4.23
C ASN A 13 9.73 5.63 -3.03
N GLN A 14 9.03 5.34 -1.94
CA GLN A 14 9.63 4.74 -0.74
C GLN A 14 10.00 3.26 -0.96
N THR A 15 9.20 2.49 -1.72
CA THR A 15 9.42 1.05 -1.87
C THR A 15 10.33 0.68 -3.05
N ARG A 16 10.37 1.47 -4.13
CA ARG A 16 11.17 1.15 -5.34
C ARG A 16 12.67 1.08 -5.10
N SER A 17 13.15 1.75 -4.06
CA SER A 17 14.58 1.79 -3.73
C SER A 17 15.04 0.53 -3.00
N LEU A 18 14.11 -0.25 -2.45
CA LEU A 18 14.37 -1.43 -1.61
C LEU A 18 13.99 -2.74 -2.29
N CYS A 19 12.91 -2.74 -3.07
CA CYS A 19 12.32 -3.95 -3.64
C CYS A 19 11.89 -3.75 -5.10
N SER A 20 11.61 -4.85 -5.80
CA SER A 20 10.99 -4.79 -7.12
C SER A 20 9.51 -4.45 -6.98
N VAL A 21 9.08 -3.36 -7.63
CA VAL A 21 7.70 -2.87 -7.58
C VAL A 21 7.07 -3.02 -8.97
N THR A 22 6.00 -3.80 -9.05
CA THR A 22 5.19 -3.99 -10.25
C THR A 22 3.74 -3.65 -9.96
N THR A 23 2.92 -3.45 -10.99
CA THR A 23 1.48 -3.19 -10.84
C THR A 23 0.68 -4.36 -11.41
N SER A 24 -0.59 -4.49 -11.01
CA SER A 24 -1.47 -5.57 -11.45
C SER A 24 -2.90 -5.08 -11.63
N PRO A 25 -3.75 -5.71 -12.46
CA PRO A 25 -5.15 -5.31 -12.61
C PRO A 25 -5.99 -5.38 -11.33
N VAL A 26 -5.52 -6.13 -10.33
CA VAL A 26 -6.24 -6.40 -9.08
C VAL A 26 -5.70 -5.61 -7.87
N SER A 27 -4.61 -4.86 -8.03
CA SER A 27 -3.96 -4.16 -6.92
C SER A 27 -3.09 -2.99 -7.39
N ASP A 28 -2.98 -1.97 -6.54
CA ASP A 28 -2.15 -0.81 -6.84
C ASP A 28 -0.66 -1.20 -6.98
N PHE A 29 -0.14 -2.07 -6.12
CA PHE A 29 1.26 -2.50 -6.14
C PHE A 29 1.45 -3.99 -5.82
N LEU A 30 2.43 -4.61 -6.46
CA LEU A 30 2.94 -5.95 -6.20
C LEU A 30 4.45 -5.86 -5.96
N ILE A 31 4.86 -6.18 -4.73
CA ILE A 31 6.25 -6.12 -4.27
C ILE A 31 6.86 -7.52 -4.33
N ASP A 32 8.01 -7.63 -4.99
CA ASP A 32 8.79 -8.86 -5.17
C ASP A 32 7.97 -10.06 -5.69
N GLY A 33 6.90 -9.78 -6.46
CA GLY A 33 6.01 -10.80 -7.01
C GLY A 33 5.19 -11.57 -5.96
N LYS A 34 5.25 -11.17 -4.67
CA LYS A 34 4.66 -11.93 -3.56
C LYS A 34 3.67 -11.11 -2.73
N TYR A 35 3.98 -9.85 -2.46
CA TYR A 35 3.20 -9.03 -1.54
C TYR A 35 2.34 -8.02 -2.29
N THR A 36 1.03 -8.07 -2.08
CA THR A 36 0.07 -7.22 -2.76
C THR A 36 -0.32 -6.07 -1.85
N PHE A 37 -0.18 -4.84 -2.33
CA PHE A 37 -0.52 -3.64 -1.59
C PHE A 37 -1.57 -2.82 -2.33
N GLU A 38 -2.55 -2.33 -1.58
CA GLU A 38 -3.56 -1.40 -2.05
C GLU A 38 -3.48 -0.12 -1.21
N VAL A 39 -3.23 1.02 -1.85
CA VAL A 39 -2.95 2.29 -1.18
C VAL A 39 -4.17 3.20 -1.27
N GLY A 40 -4.55 3.85 -0.17
CA GLY A 40 -5.58 4.88 -0.25
C GLY A 40 -5.88 5.56 1.08
N GLY A 41 -6.98 6.31 1.09
CA GLY A 41 -7.41 7.03 2.30
C GLY A 41 -8.11 6.14 3.32
N LYS A 42 -8.36 6.69 4.50
CA LYS A 42 -9.07 6.09 5.64
C LYS A 42 -10.26 5.17 5.31
N LYS A 43 -11.09 5.56 4.33
CA LYS A 43 -12.32 4.85 3.92
C LYS A 43 -12.08 3.63 3.00
N LYS A 44 -10.84 3.37 2.56
CA LYS A 44 -10.54 2.23 1.69
C LYS A 44 -10.81 0.92 2.45
N ARG A 45 -11.54 0.00 1.82
CA ARG A 45 -12.02 -1.24 2.44
C ARG A 45 -11.10 -2.39 2.05
N GLN A 46 -10.75 -3.24 3.00
CA GLN A 46 -9.90 -4.43 2.80
C GLN A 46 -10.56 -5.57 2.01
N ARG A 47 -11.83 -5.40 1.59
CA ARG A 47 -12.66 -6.50 1.09
C ARG A 47 -12.10 -7.18 -0.17
N GLN A 48 -11.27 -6.49 -0.95
CA GLN A 48 -10.62 -7.05 -2.13
C GLN A 48 -9.41 -7.94 -1.78
N LEU A 49 -8.73 -7.67 -0.66
CA LEU A 49 -7.47 -8.32 -0.27
C LEU A 49 -7.62 -9.37 0.83
N GLN A 50 -8.79 -9.52 1.46
CA GLN A 50 -9.00 -10.50 2.54
C GLN A 50 -8.78 -11.96 2.10
N SER A 51 -8.96 -12.27 0.81
CA SER A 51 -8.73 -13.61 0.26
C SER A 51 -7.30 -13.82 -0.27
N ILE A 52 -6.45 -12.79 -0.21
CA ILE A 52 -5.07 -12.85 -0.69
C ILE A 52 -4.16 -13.05 0.53
N GLU A 53 -3.46 -14.18 0.56
CA GLU A 53 -2.59 -14.60 1.68
C GLU A 53 -1.53 -13.54 2.05
N ASN A 54 -1.10 -12.73 1.08
CA ASN A 54 -0.12 -11.66 1.23
C ASN A 54 -0.68 -10.28 0.84
N GLY A 55 -1.97 -10.04 1.07
CA GLY A 55 -2.67 -8.81 0.72
C GLY A 55 -2.74 -7.80 1.86
N TYR A 56 -2.21 -6.60 1.63
CA TYR A 56 -2.11 -5.50 2.60
C TYR A 56 -2.79 -4.22 2.10
N VAL A 57 -3.47 -3.52 3.01
CA VAL A 57 -4.07 -2.22 2.72
C VAL A 57 -3.28 -1.13 3.41
N VAL A 58 -2.71 -0.25 2.62
CA VAL A 58 -2.01 0.92 3.12
C VAL A 58 -2.99 2.08 3.23
N LYS A 59 -3.16 2.60 4.44
CA LYS A 59 -4.11 3.68 4.71
C LYS A 59 -3.41 4.96 5.14
N ASP A 60 -3.79 6.03 4.48
CA ASP A 60 -3.54 7.40 4.94
C ASP A 60 -4.56 7.82 6.01
N ASP A 61 -4.18 8.75 6.88
CA ASP A 61 -4.98 9.30 7.99
C ASP A 61 -5.37 8.27 9.09
N ILE A 62 -4.43 7.34 9.39
CA ILE A 62 -4.51 6.43 10.53
C ILE A 62 -3.18 6.41 11.31
N GLU A 63 -3.25 6.28 12.63
CA GLU A 63 -2.07 6.18 13.50
C GLU A 63 -1.67 4.73 13.75
N THR A 64 -2.65 3.82 13.85
CA THR A 64 -2.42 2.40 14.13
C THR A 64 -3.02 1.50 13.07
N GLY A 65 -2.25 0.52 12.61
CA GLY A 65 -2.72 -0.58 11.77
C GLY A 65 -3.33 -1.71 12.61
N TYR A 66 -4.18 -2.53 11.98
CA TYR A 66 -4.70 -3.78 12.57
C TYR A 66 -4.83 -4.85 11.50
N GLY A 67 -4.36 -6.06 11.78
CA GLY A 67 -4.27 -7.15 10.80
C GLY A 67 -3.39 -6.73 9.61
N ASN A 68 -3.90 -6.86 8.38
CA ASN A 68 -3.15 -6.51 7.17
C ASN A 68 -3.28 -5.03 6.78
N ILE A 69 -3.65 -4.14 7.72
CA ILE A 69 -3.72 -2.70 7.49
C ILE A 69 -2.44 -2.05 8.00
N ILE A 70 -1.78 -1.28 7.15
CA ILE A 70 -0.53 -0.57 7.49
C ILE A 70 -0.74 0.93 7.31
N PRO A 71 -0.36 1.78 8.28
CA PRO A 71 -0.37 3.23 8.10
C PRO A 71 0.62 3.69 7.02
N LEU A 72 0.19 4.59 6.13
CA LEU A 72 1.01 5.10 5.03
C LEU A 72 2.29 5.79 5.52
N TRP A 73 2.22 6.51 6.64
CA TRP A 73 3.35 7.25 7.19
C TRP A 73 4.52 6.35 7.61
N MET A 74 4.27 5.06 7.90
CA MET A 74 5.33 4.11 8.29
C MET A 74 6.34 3.89 7.15
N PHE A 75 5.91 4.02 5.90
CA PHE A 75 6.79 3.92 4.73
C PHE A 75 7.72 5.14 4.56
N GLY A 76 7.44 6.25 5.25
CA GLY A 76 8.30 7.43 5.28
C GLY A 76 9.58 7.28 6.11
N MET A 77 9.68 6.19 6.88
CA MET A 77 10.84 5.86 7.73
C MET A 77 11.77 4.83 7.08
N LEU A 78 11.50 4.44 5.83
CA LEU A 78 12.33 3.53 5.05
C LEU A 78 13.53 4.32 4.48
N TYR A 79 14.70 4.17 5.12
CA TYR A 79 15.99 4.77 4.75
C TYR A 79 17.08 3.71 4.60
#